data_AF-A0AAQ4E0K4-F1
#
_entry.id   AF-A0AAQ4E0K4-F1
#
_cell.length_a   1.000
_cell.length_b   1.000
_cell.length_c   1.000
_cell.angle_alpha   90.00
_cell.angle_beta   90.00
_cell.angle_gamma   90.00
#
_symmetry.space_group_name_H-M   'P 1'
#
loop_
_entity.id
_entity.type
_entity.pdbx_description
1 polymer ?
#
loop_
_entity_poly.entity_id
_entity_poly.type
_entity_poly.pdbx_seq_one_letter_code
_entity_poly.pdbx_strand_id
1 'polypeptide(L)'
;MIGLSKKPTCFKNQHIPVRYRSNKKAWMTCDLFEEWLLEFDSLIEAQGRKVVLLLDNCSAHSVNPKLTSVELMFLPSNTTTGLQPLDAGVIVNFKVLYRRRMLEWLILAIDRAAPGTSGHADGPPDLNISLLKAVRFVYGAWYEVKQSTIYNCFKKVGFVRQDELPQPTETNTVEAPDITELWELVPTGDTGGASMEEFLTADSAASFCDEVTDEAIAEDVLSRQTAKLCDSGDGSSNSDEIDSGTLTPTTMSTQSALSSIDSLIDFMHAKGLPPVFAQQLESMHTVVVKLKLPQKQVQISDYFGAPNP
;
A
#
# COMPACT_ATOMS: atom_id res chain seq x y z
N MET A 1 14.79 -0.80 -1.11
CA MET A 1 14.73 0.36 -0.19
C MET A 1 14.91 1.63 -0.99
N ILE A 2 14.16 2.68 -0.65
CA ILE A 2 14.22 3.99 -1.30
C ILE A 2 14.64 5.02 -0.25
N GLY A 3 15.56 5.94 -0.60
CA GLY A 3 15.97 7.01 0.30
C GLY A 3 16.19 8.33 -0.41
N LEU A 4 16.53 9.38 0.36
CA LEU A 4 16.67 10.74 -0.18
C LEU A 4 17.98 10.95 -0.96
N SER A 5 19.07 10.35 -0.49
CA SER A 5 20.40 10.55 -1.06
C SER A 5 20.74 9.48 -2.08
N LYS A 6 21.17 9.87 -3.29
CA LYS A 6 21.59 8.94 -4.34
C LYS A 6 22.83 8.12 -3.98
N LYS A 7 23.74 8.70 -3.18
CA LYS A 7 24.98 8.06 -2.75
C LYS A 7 25.24 8.38 -1.28
N PRO A 8 24.57 7.68 -0.34
CA PRO A 8 24.79 7.89 1.08
C PRO A 8 26.25 7.64 1.44
N THR A 9 26.88 8.56 2.18
CA THR A 9 28.29 8.46 2.59
C THR A 9 28.55 7.18 3.38
N CYS A 10 27.60 6.79 4.23
CA CYS A 10 27.66 5.55 5.01
C CYS A 10 27.66 4.26 4.16
N PHE A 11 27.40 4.32 2.84
CA PHE A 11 27.48 3.15 1.96
C PHE A 11 28.85 3.00 1.28
N LYS A 12 29.73 4.00 1.37
CA LYS A 12 31.04 3.97 0.71
C LYS A 12 31.87 2.78 1.23
N ASN A 13 32.32 1.92 0.32
CA ASN A 13 33.08 0.70 0.61
C ASN A 13 32.36 -0.30 1.54
N GLN A 14 31.02 -0.29 1.53
CA GLN A 14 30.21 -1.21 2.32
C GLN A 14 29.43 -2.15 1.41
N HIS A 15 29.24 -3.40 1.86
CA HIS A 15 28.29 -4.31 1.23
C HIS A 15 26.86 -3.95 1.66
N ILE A 16 26.00 -3.68 0.68
CA ILE A 16 24.60 -3.29 0.89
C ILE A 16 23.71 -4.48 0.51
N PRO A 17 23.06 -5.16 1.47
CA PRO A 17 22.33 -6.40 1.22
C PRO A 17 20.93 -6.19 0.62
N VAL A 18 20.62 -4.98 0.16
CA VAL A 18 19.32 -4.63 -0.43
C VAL A 18 19.54 -3.80 -1.68
N ARG A 19 18.61 -3.90 -2.64
CA ARG A 19 18.56 -2.95 -3.75
C ARG A 19 18.15 -1.58 -3.22
N TYR A 20 18.96 -0.56 -3.53
CA TYR A 20 18.74 0.81 -3.11
C TYR A 20 18.47 1.71 -4.32
N ARG A 21 17.44 2.55 -4.19
CA ARG A 21 17.08 3.61 -5.14
C ARG A 21 16.92 4.92 -4.36
N SER A 22 16.92 6.05 -5.05
CA SER A 22 16.73 7.34 -4.40
C SER A 22 15.86 8.28 -5.21
N ASN A 23 15.01 9.03 -4.52
CA ASN A 23 14.29 10.17 -5.08
C ASN A 23 14.06 11.22 -3.98
N LYS A 24 13.50 12.37 -4.34
CA LYS A 24 13.36 13.52 -3.42
C LYS A 24 12.42 13.29 -2.24
N LYS A 25 11.48 12.33 -2.35
CA LYS A 25 10.49 12.02 -1.31
C LYS A 25 10.81 10.76 -0.52
N ALA A 26 11.75 9.94 -1.01
CA ALA A 26 11.98 8.57 -0.56
C ALA A 26 10.75 7.64 -0.66
N TRP A 27 9.85 7.88 -1.61
CA TRP A 27 8.61 7.11 -1.82
C TRP A 27 8.69 6.20 -3.02
N MET A 28 7.78 5.22 -3.10
CA MET A 28 7.59 4.45 -4.32
C MET A 28 6.98 5.34 -5.41
N THR A 29 7.45 5.20 -6.65
CA THR A 29 6.92 5.90 -7.84
C THR A 29 6.59 4.88 -8.92
N CYS A 30 5.75 5.23 -9.90
CA CYS A 30 5.43 4.35 -11.02
C CYS A 30 6.69 3.84 -11.72
N ASP A 31 7.65 4.72 -12.02
CA ASP A 31 8.92 4.33 -12.68
C ASP A 31 9.71 3.29 -11.87
N LEU A 32 9.79 3.47 -10.54
CA LEU A 32 10.54 2.55 -9.67
C LEU A 32 9.80 1.22 -9.51
N PHE A 33 8.47 1.26 -9.48
CA PHE A 33 7.65 0.07 -9.41
C PHE A 33 7.72 -0.72 -10.72
N GLU A 34 7.63 -0.05 -11.88
CA GLU A 34 7.77 -0.67 -13.21
C GLU A 34 9.16 -1.28 -13.39
N GLU A 35 10.22 -0.57 -13.00
CA GLU A 35 11.60 -1.09 -13.00
C GLU A 35 11.69 -2.40 -12.19
N TRP A 36 11.18 -2.38 -10.95
CA TRP A 36 11.19 -3.56 -10.08
C TRP A 36 10.34 -4.70 -10.65
N LEU A 37 9.18 -4.39 -11.25
CA LEU A 37 8.24 -5.36 -11.76
C LEU A 37 8.79 -6.10 -12.98
N LEU A 38 9.45 -5.39 -13.91
CA LEU A 38 10.13 -6.01 -15.06
C LEU A 38 11.29 -6.93 -14.63
N GLU A 39 12.06 -6.51 -13.63
CA GLU A 39 13.10 -7.36 -13.05
C GLU A 39 12.51 -8.60 -12.37
N PHE A 40 11.40 -8.44 -11.62
CA PHE A 40 10.71 -9.54 -10.98
C PHE A 40 10.15 -10.54 -11.99
N ASP A 41 9.50 -10.07 -13.06
CA ASP A 41 8.99 -10.90 -14.15
C ASP A 41 10.10 -11.74 -14.79
N SER A 42 11.23 -11.10 -15.12
CA SER A 42 12.42 -11.79 -15.66
C SER A 42 12.95 -12.87 -14.72
N LEU A 43 12.94 -12.62 -13.39
CA LEU A 43 13.38 -13.59 -12.39
C LEU A 43 12.44 -14.79 -12.30
N ILE A 44 11.12 -14.58 -12.41
CA ILE A 44 10.12 -15.64 -12.40
C ILE A 44 10.17 -16.46 -13.69
N GLU A 45 10.36 -15.79 -14.83
CA GLU A 45 10.57 -16.43 -16.14
C GLU A 45 11.80 -17.33 -16.14
N ALA A 46 12.94 -16.83 -15.61
CA ALA A 46 14.17 -17.62 -15.48
C ALA A 46 14.01 -18.85 -14.56
N GLN A 47 13.05 -18.82 -13.63
CA GLN A 47 12.70 -19.98 -12.79
C GLN A 47 11.73 -20.95 -13.48
N GLY A 48 11.24 -20.64 -14.68
CA GLY A 48 10.23 -21.43 -15.39
C GLY A 48 8.87 -21.43 -14.69
N ARG A 49 8.55 -20.36 -13.96
CA ARG A 49 7.32 -20.25 -13.15
C ARG A 49 6.35 -19.24 -13.76
N LYS A 50 5.08 -19.35 -13.36
CA LYS A 50 4.08 -18.29 -13.52
C LYS A 50 3.47 -17.99 -12.16
N VAL A 51 3.27 -16.70 -11.87
CA VAL A 51 2.75 -16.24 -10.58
C VAL A 51 1.74 -15.12 -10.77
N VAL A 52 0.82 -15.00 -9.81
CA VAL A 52 -0.06 -13.84 -9.68
C VAL A 52 0.50 -12.93 -8.61
N LEU A 53 0.64 -11.64 -8.91
CA LEU A 53 1.02 -10.60 -7.97
C LEU A 53 -0.23 -9.80 -7.57
N LEU A 54 -0.59 -9.89 -6.29
CA LEU A 54 -1.71 -9.18 -5.70
C LEU A 54 -1.27 -7.79 -5.24
N LEU A 55 -1.95 -6.74 -5.70
CA LEU A 55 -1.61 -5.34 -5.42
C LEU A 55 -2.79 -4.60 -4.81
N ASP A 56 -2.51 -3.65 -3.93
CA ASP A 56 -3.48 -2.63 -3.55
C ASP A 56 -3.60 -1.54 -4.65
N ASN A 57 -4.56 -0.63 -4.51
CA ASN A 57 -4.79 0.45 -5.47
C ASN A 57 -3.90 1.69 -5.22
N CYS A 58 -2.63 1.48 -4.85
CA CYS A 58 -1.66 2.55 -4.73
C CYS A 58 -1.41 3.26 -6.07
N SER A 59 -1.27 4.59 -6.05
CA SER A 59 -0.94 5.41 -7.24
C SER A 59 0.28 4.89 -7.99
N ALA A 60 1.32 4.45 -7.26
CA ALA A 60 2.56 3.92 -7.83
C ALA A 60 2.38 2.60 -8.60
N HIS A 61 1.26 1.90 -8.44
CA HIS A 61 0.96 0.65 -9.15
C HIS A 61 0.27 0.88 -10.50
N SER A 62 0.03 2.14 -10.89
CA SER A 62 -0.60 2.50 -12.16
C SER A 62 0.38 2.36 -13.34
N VAL A 63 0.80 1.13 -13.62
CA VAL A 63 1.76 0.77 -14.68
C VAL A 63 1.17 -0.30 -15.59
N ASN A 64 1.59 -0.35 -16.85
CA ASN A 64 1.13 -1.36 -17.81
C ASN A 64 2.29 -1.94 -18.65
N PRO A 65 3.30 -2.54 -18.01
CA PRO A 65 4.39 -3.19 -18.72
C PRO A 65 3.92 -4.48 -19.40
N LYS A 66 4.64 -4.91 -20.44
CA LYS A 66 4.42 -6.22 -21.06
C LYS A 66 5.13 -7.29 -20.23
N LEU A 67 4.37 -8.08 -19.48
CA LEU A 67 4.87 -9.17 -18.63
C LEU A 67 4.63 -10.54 -19.30
N THR A 68 5.52 -11.50 -19.06
CA THR A 68 5.42 -12.85 -19.65
C THR A 68 5.07 -13.93 -18.62
N SER A 69 5.51 -13.75 -17.37
CA SER A 69 5.45 -14.74 -16.30
C SER A 69 4.67 -14.29 -15.07
N VAL A 70 4.48 -12.98 -14.89
CA VAL A 70 3.74 -12.37 -13.79
C VAL A 70 2.40 -11.82 -14.30
N GLU A 71 1.32 -12.21 -13.64
CA GLU A 71 -0.01 -11.65 -13.84
C GLU A 71 -0.33 -10.69 -12.68
N LEU A 72 -0.75 -9.46 -12.99
CA LEU A 72 -1.14 -8.49 -11.97
C LEU A 72 -2.63 -8.62 -11.64
N MET A 73 -2.95 -8.59 -10.35
CA MET A 73 -4.32 -8.63 -9.86
C MET A 73 -4.50 -7.60 -8.75
N PHE A 74 -5.45 -6.69 -8.93
CA PHE A 74 -5.71 -5.61 -7.98
C PHE A 74 -6.78 -6.01 -6.98
N LEU A 75 -6.55 -5.69 -5.71
CA LEU A 75 -7.54 -5.82 -4.64
C LEU A 75 -8.60 -4.73 -4.79
N PRO A 76 -9.86 -4.96 -4.36
CA PRO A 76 -10.89 -3.94 -4.38
C PRO A 76 -10.50 -2.66 -3.62
N SER A 77 -10.97 -1.52 -4.10
CA SER A 77 -10.80 -0.21 -3.44
C SER A 77 -11.38 -0.25 -2.02
N ASN A 78 -10.72 0.41 -1.06
CA ASN A 78 -11.10 0.38 0.37
C ASN A 78 -11.06 -1.02 1.00
N THR A 79 -10.11 -1.84 0.58
CA THR A 79 -9.82 -3.12 1.24
C THR A 79 -9.50 -2.83 2.71
N THR A 80 -10.44 -3.10 3.60
CA THR A 80 -10.15 -3.19 5.03
C THR A 80 -9.03 -4.20 5.23
N THR A 81 -8.20 -4.03 6.26
CA THR A 81 -7.08 -4.92 6.66
C THR A 81 -7.37 -6.43 6.64
N GLY A 82 -8.65 -6.83 6.51
CA GLY A 82 -9.10 -8.20 6.38
C GLY A 82 -8.81 -8.93 5.07
N LEU A 83 -8.51 -8.27 3.94
CA LEU A 83 -8.27 -8.98 2.66
C LEU A 83 -6.81 -8.96 2.17
N GLN A 84 -5.97 -8.09 2.72
CA GLN A 84 -4.57 -7.95 2.30
C GLN A 84 -3.66 -8.80 3.20
N PRO A 85 -3.01 -9.86 2.68
CA PRO A 85 -2.19 -10.75 3.49
C PRO A 85 -1.06 -10.03 4.24
N LEU A 86 -0.47 -9.00 3.62
CA LEU A 86 0.60 -8.25 4.24
C LEU A 86 0.12 -7.50 5.50
N ASP A 87 -1.08 -6.92 5.45
CA ASP A 87 -1.73 -6.24 6.59
C ASP A 87 -2.32 -7.21 7.61
N ALA A 88 -2.58 -8.46 7.21
CA ALA A 88 -3.11 -9.50 8.09
C ALA A 88 -2.12 -10.00 9.16
N GLY A 89 -0.85 -9.58 9.09
CA GLY A 89 0.15 -9.82 10.14
C GLY A 89 1.62 -9.78 9.70
N VAL A 90 1.92 -9.89 8.40
CA VAL A 90 3.32 -9.91 7.90
C VAL A 90 4.02 -8.59 8.22
N ILE A 91 3.38 -7.46 7.96
CA ILE A 91 3.94 -6.13 8.21
C ILE A 91 4.18 -5.92 9.70
N VAL A 92 3.22 -6.25 10.55
CA VAL A 92 3.36 -6.13 12.02
C VAL A 92 4.51 -6.99 12.53
N ASN A 93 4.58 -8.26 12.11
CA ASN A 93 5.66 -9.17 12.48
C ASN A 93 7.03 -8.62 12.06
N PHE A 94 7.14 -8.15 10.81
CA PHE A 94 8.37 -7.54 10.30
C PHE A 94 8.77 -6.29 11.09
N LYS A 95 7.84 -5.38 11.41
CA LYS A 95 8.10 -4.17 12.21
C LYS A 95 8.62 -4.53 13.60
N VAL A 96 8.01 -5.50 14.27
CA VAL A 96 8.46 -5.96 15.59
C VAL A 96 9.88 -6.54 15.51
N LEU A 97 10.20 -7.36 14.50
CA LEU A 97 11.54 -7.90 14.30
C LEU A 97 12.58 -6.79 14.01
N TYR A 98 12.22 -5.78 13.23
CA TYR A 98 13.07 -4.61 13.00
C TYR A 98 13.35 -3.86 14.30
N ARG A 99 12.31 -3.61 15.10
CA ARG A 99 12.40 -2.92 16.39
C ARG A 99 13.20 -3.72 17.42
N ARG A 100 13.04 -5.05 17.46
CA ARG A 100 13.85 -5.95 18.28
C ARG A 100 15.34 -5.81 17.98
N ARG A 101 15.72 -5.85 16.70
CA ARG A 101 17.13 -5.68 16.27
C ARG A 101 17.69 -4.31 16.63
N MET A 102 16.84 -3.30 16.60
CA MET A 102 17.20 -1.95 17.03
C MET A 102 17.48 -1.89 18.54
N LEU A 103 16.67 -2.56 19.36
CA LEU A 103 16.89 -2.69 20.81
C LEU A 103 18.16 -3.48 21.12
N GLU A 104 18.38 -4.62 20.46
CA GLU A 104 19.60 -5.41 20.64
C GLU A 104 20.85 -4.58 20.34
N TRP A 105 20.82 -3.78 19.27
CA TRP A 105 21.92 -2.87 18.97
C TRP A 105 22.09 -1.77 20.03
N LEU A 106 20.98 -1.21 20.51
CA LEU A 106 20.98 -0.15 21.53
C LEU A 106 21.63 -0.66 22.83
N ILE A 107 21.19 -1.82 23.33
CA ILE A 107 21.75 -2.47 24.53
C ILE A 107 23.26 -2.66 24.35
N LEU A 108 23.69 -3.25 23.24
CA LEU A 108 25.11 -3.48 22.95
C LEU A 108 25.92 -2.18 22.82
N ALA A 109 25.30 -1.09 22.35
CA ALA A 109 25.97 0.21 22.25
C ALA A 109 26.17 0.85 23.63
N ILE A 110 25.17 0.75 24.50
CA ILE A 110 25.22 1.22 25.89
C ILE A 110 26.26 0.43 26.68
N ASP A 111 26.23 -0.91 26.60
CA ASP A 111 27.17 -1.78 27.32
C ASP A 111 28.64 -1.50 26.95
N ARG A 112 28.91 -1.21 25.68
CA ARG A 112 30.27 -0.87 25.20
C ARG A 112 30.77 0.49 25.66
N ALA A 113 29.87 1.39 26.01
CA ALA A 113 30.21 2.71 26.54
C ALA A 113 30.26 2.71 28.08
N ALA A 114 29.86 1.61 28.75
CA ALA A 114 29.81 1.53 30.20
C ALA A 114 31.20 1.46 30.85
N PRO A 115 31.45 2.16 31.98
CA PRO A 115 32.67 2.15 32.79
C PRO A 115 33.37 0.78 32.91
N GLY A 116 34.67 0.69 32.58
CA GLY A 116 35.49 -0.54 32.71
C GLY A 116 35.50 -1.52 31.52
N THR A 117 34.78 -1.28 30.43
CA THR A 117 34.82 -2.10 29.20
C THR A 117 35.88 -1.65 28.18
N SER A 118 36.47 -2.60 27.44
CA SER A 118 37.47 -2.32 26.40
C SER A 118 36.83 -1.60 25.21
N GLY A 119 37.02 -0.28 25.11
CA GLY A 119 36.41 0.54 24.05
C GLY A 119 35.89 1.91 24.50
N HIS A 120 36.17 2.33 25.74
CA HIS A 120 35.79 3.64 26.27
C HIS A 120 36.13 4.78 25.31
N ALA A 121 35.10 5.35 24.72
CA ALA A 121 35.14 6.73 24.29
C ALA A 121 34.82 7.61 25.51
N ASP A 122 35.59 8.68 25.73
CA ASP A 122 35.24 9.69 26.72
C ASP A 122 33.95 10.39 26.26
N GLY A 123 32.79 9.97 26.80
CA GLY A 123 31.49 10.58 26.52
C GLY A 123 30.32 9.58 26.48
N PRO A 124 29.07 10.08 26.37
CA PRO A 124 27.90 9.24 26.19
C PRO A 124 27.97 8.46 24.86
N PRO A 125 27.36 7.27 24.77
CA PRO A 125 27.33 6.50 23.53
C PRO A 125 26.63 7.28 22.40
N ASP A 126 27.19 7.23 21.19
CA ASP A 126 26.49 7.72 19.99
C ASP A 126 25.39 6.74 19.59
N LEU A 127 24.15 7.11 19.92
CA LEU A 127 22.96 6.31 19.65
C LEU A 127 22.32 6.62 18.29
N ASN A 128 23.00 7.35 17.40
CA ASN A 128 22.49 7.63 16.06
C ASN A 128 22.50 6.39 15.17
N ILE A 129 21.33 6.06 14.62
CA ILE A 129 21.17 4.97 13.66
C ILE A 129 21.47 5.50 12.26
N SER A 130 22.67 5.20 11.75
CA SER A 130 22.99 5.46 10.34
C SER A 130 22.07 4.67 9.39
N LEU A 131 21.86 5.19 8.18
CA LEU A 131 21.09 4.48 7.13
C LEU A 131 21.65 3.06 6.86
N LEU A 132 22.96 2.85 6.90
CA LEU A 132 23.56 1.52 6.75
C LEU A 132 23.09 0.54 7.84
N LYS A 133 23.01 1.00 9.10
CA LYS A 133 22.48 0.18 10.19
C LYS A 133 21.01 -0.14 9.97
N ALA A 134 20.20 0.85 9.61
CA ALA A 134 18.78 0.65 9.30
C ALA A 134 18.58 -0.39 8.18
N VAL A 135 19.39 -0.32 7.10
CA VAL A 135 19.39 -1.33 6.02
C VAL A 135 19.70 -2.73 6.54
N ARG A 136 20.70 -2.86 7.42
CA ARG A 136 21.07 -4.16 8.01
C ARG A 136 19.96 -4.70 8.92
N PHE A 137 19.28 -3.84 9.67
CA PHE A 137 18.12 -4.23 10.46
C PHE A 137 16.96 -4.69 9.59
N VAL A 138 16.65 -3.96 8.51
CA VAL A 138 15.62 -4.36 7.52
C VAL A 138 15.93 -5.74 6.94
N TYR A 139 17.16 -5.94 6.47
CA TYR A 139 17.57 -7.22 5.90
C TYR A 139 17.47 -8.36 6.91
N GLY A 140 17.99 -8.14 8.12
CA GLY A 140 17.95 -9.13 9.18
C GLY A 140 16.53 -9.43 9.67
N ALA A 141 15.65 -8.43 9.74
CA ALA A 141 14.27 -8.60 10.15
C ALA A 141 13.49 -9.42 9.13
N TRP A 142 13.67 -9.13 7.84
CA TRP A 142 13.04 -9.89 6.76
C TRP A 142 13.46 -11.36 6.77
N TYR A 143 14.75 -11.64 7.00
CA TYR A 143 15.27 -13.00 7.08
C TYR A 143 14.65 -13.83 8.22
N GLU A 144 14.18 -13.17 9.28
CA GLU A 144 13.56 -13.83 10.43
C GLU A 144 12.04 -13.99 10.32
N VAL A 145 11.40 -13.35 9.34
CA VAL A 145 9.97 -13.58 9.07
C VAL A 145 9.79 -15.03 8.64
N LYS A 146 9.04 -15.80 9.43
CA LYS A 146 8.84 -17.24 9.18
C LYS A 146 7.93 -17.46 7.98
N GLN A 147 8.22 -18.50 7.20
CA GLN A 147 7.32 -18.95 6.13
C GLN A 147 5.91 -19.29 6.66
N SER A 148 5.82 -19.85 7.87
CA SER A 148 4.54 -20.12 8.54
C SER A 148 3.76 -18.85 8.86
N THR A 149 4.43 -17.75 9.22
CA THR A 149 3.79 -16.44 9.42
C THR A 149 3.15 -15.96 8.12
N ILE A 150 3.89 -16.02 7.01
CA ILE A 150 3.36 -15.65 5.69
C ILE A 150 2.18 -16.54 5.31
N TYR A 151 2.34 -17.86 5.41
CA TYR A 151 1.27 -18.83 5.12
C TYR A 151 0.01 -18.57 5.94
N ASN A 152 0.13 -18.38 7.24
CA ASN A 152 -1.01 -18.12 8.13
C ASN A 152 -1.70 -16.78 7.81
N CYS A 153 -0.97 -15.75 7.40
CA CYS A 153 -1.56 -14.50 6.94
C CYS A 153 -2.37 -14.68 5.65
N PHE A 154 -1.84 -15.39 4.65
CA PHE A 154 -2.58 -15.73 3.43
C PHE A 154 -3.81 -16.59 3.71
N LYS A 155 -3.65 -17.60 4.57
CA LYS A 155 -4.76 -18.46 5.03
C LYS A 155 -5.85 -17.65 5.72
N LYS A 156 -5.47 -16.72 6.61
CA LYS A 156 -6.40 -15.89 7.38
C LYS A 156 -7.30 -15.02 6.50
N VAL A 157 -6.79 -14.52 5.37
CA VAL A 157 -7.57 -13.69 4.45
C VAL A 157 -8.29 -14.49 3.34
N GLY A 158 -8.17 -15.82 3.37
CA GLY A 158 -8.92 -16.74 2.49
C GLY A 158 -8.15 -17.28 1.30
N PHE A 159 -6.83 -17.05 1.18
CA PHE A 159 -5.99 -17.70 0.15
C PHE A 159 -5.57 -19.10 0.59
N VAL A 160 -6.53 -20.02 0.64
CA VAL A 160 -6.32 -21.44 0.98
C VAL A 160 -6.80 -22.30 -0.17
N ARG A 161 -6.08 -23.39 -0.47
CA ARG A 161 -6.57 -24.41 -1.40
C ARG A 161 -7.70 -25.20 -0.72
N GLN A 162 -8.82 -25.44 -1.42
CA GLN A 162 -10.01 -26.09 -0.85
C GLN A 162 -9.70 -27.48 -0.22
N ASP A 163 -8.64 -28.14 -0.67
CA ASP A 163 -8.21 -29.46 -0.17
C ASP A 163 -7.50 -29.41 1.21
N GLU A 164 -7.20 -28.23 1.75
CA GLU A 164 -6.46 -28.03 3.01
C GLU A 164 -7.31 -27.48 4.16
N LEU A 165 -8.65 -27.47 4.05
CA LEU A 165 -9.55 -27.02 5.14
C LEU A 165 -9.43 -27.96 6.36
N PRO A 166 -8.81 -27.54 7.49
CA PRO A 166 -8.79 -28.35 8.69
C PRO A 166 -10.09 -28.17 9.47
N GLN A 167 -10.45 -29.20 10.26
CA GLN A 167 -11.48 -29.14 11.29
C GLN A 167 -11.26 -27.96 12.26
N PRO A 168 -12.31 -27.44 12.92
CA PRO A 168 -12.27 -26.20 13.68
C PRO A 168 -11.52 -26.40 15.01
N THR A 169 -10.19 -26.44 14.96
CA THR A 169 -9.36 -26.46 16.17
C THR A 169 -7.98 -25.92 15.82
N GLU A 170 -7.84 -24.60 15.92
CA GLU A 170 -6.64 -23.85 16.29
C GLU A 170 -6.91 -22.38 15.95
N THR A 171 -6.93 -21.53 16.96
CA THR A 171 -6.89 -20.08 16.80
C THR A 171 -5.62 -19.72 16.02
N ASN A 172 -5.72 -19.50 14.71
CA ASN A 172 -4.63 -19.08 13.83
C ASN A 172 -4.22 -17.62 14.14
N THR A 173 -3.78 -17.35 15.36
CA THR A 173 -3.19 -16.06 15.73
C THR A 173 -1.75 -16.05 15.26
N VAL A 174 -1.44 -15.12 14.36
CA VAL A 174 -0.05 -14.81 14.01
C VAL A 174 0.54 -14.09 15.23
N GLU A 175 1.21 -14.83 16.10
CA GLU A 175 1.87 -14.23 17.27
C GLU A 175 3.05 -13.38 16.81
N ALA A 176 3.07 -12.12 17.24
CA ALA A 176 4.23 -11.26 17.09
C ALA A 176 5.35 -11.77 18.00
N PRO A 177 6.63 -11.58 17.63
CA PRO A 177 7.74 -11.87 18.53
C PRO A 177 7.59 -11.06 19.82
N ASP A 178 7.75 -11.71 20.97
CA ASP A 178 7.80 -11.00 22.25
C ASP A 178 9.17 -10.31 22.41
N ILE A 179 9.14 -9.02 22.75
CA ILE A 179 10.33 -8.20 22.97
C ILE A 179 10.38 -7.62 24.38
N THR A 180 9.47 -8.03 25.27
CA THR A 180 9.29 -7.46 26.62
C THR A 180 10.58 -7.53 27.44
N GLU A 181 11.24 -8.70 27.47
CA GLU A 181 12.51 -8.87 28.18
C GLU A 181 13.61 -7.94 27.66
N LEU A 182 13.71 -7.76 26.35
CA LEU A 182 14.69 -6.86 25.74
C LEU A 182 14.37 -5.38 26.04
N TRP A 183 13.08 -5.03 26.07
CA TRP A 183 12.64 -3.69 26.41
C TRP A 183 13.01 -3.31 27.84
N GLU A 184 12.86 -4.23 28.79
CA GLU A 184 13.20 -4.03 30.20
C GLU A 184 14.71 -3.83 30.45
N LEU A 185 15.57 -4.29 29.52
CA LEU A 185 17.02 -4.08 29.59
C LEU A 185 17.47 -2.68 29.18
N VAL A 186 16.62 -1.90 28.48
CA VAL A 186 16.97 -0.54 28.06
C VAL A 186 16.70 0.43 29.21
N PRO A 187 17.68 1.23 29.66
CA PRO A 187 17.46 2.24 30.68
C PRO A 187 16.39 3.25 30.25
N THR A 188 15.46 3.61 31.14
CA THR A 188 14.31 4.48 30.85
C THR A 188 14.73 5.89 30.38
N GLY A 189 15.93 6.33 30.74
CA GLY A 189 16.50 7.59 30.26
C GLY A 189 16.88 7.57 28.77
N ASP A 190 17.23 6.40 28.24
CA ASP A 190 17.70 6.22 26.86
C ASP A 190 16.55 5.98 25.86
N THR A 191 15.35 5.66 26.35
CA THR A 191 14.13 5.59 25.52
C THR A 191 13.46 6.96 25.30
N GLY A 192 13.98 8.02 25.94
CA GLY A 192 13.36 9.34 25.89
C GLY A 192 11.98 9.39 26.54
N GLY A 193 11.66 8.43 27.42
CA GLY A 193 10.35 8.31 28.07
C GLY A 193 9.27 7.62 27.24
N ALA A 194 9.59 7.11 26.04
CA ALA A 194 8.63 6.40 25.21
C ALA A 194 8.19 5.08 25.85
N SER A 195 6.93 4.69 25.64
CA SER A 195 6.45 3.35 25.98
C SER A 195 6.85 2.30 24.93
N MET A 196 6.76 1.01 25.28
CA MET A 196 7.04 -0.08 24.33
C MET A 196 6.09 -0.02 23.12
N GLU A 197 4.82 0.30 23.36
CA GLU A 197 3.82 0.41 22.30
C GLU A 197 4.12 1.60 21.37
N GLU A 198 4.47 2.76 21.92
CA GLU A 198 4.90 3.93 21.14
C GLU A 198 6.14 3.62 20.31
N PHE A 199 7.10 2.90 20.88
CA PHE A 199 8.30 2.48 20.18
C PHE A 199 8.00 1.55 19.00
N LEU A 200 7.11 0.57 19.20
CA LEU A 200 6.70 -0.38 18.17
C LEU A 200 5.88 0.27 17.05
N THR A 201 5.12 1.31 17.37
CA THR A 201 4.17 1.97 16.47
C THR A 201 4.62 3.35 15.97
N ALA A 202 5.86 3.76 16.27
CA ALA A 202 6.38 5.10 15.93
C ALA A 202 6.34 5.45 14.43
N ASP A 203 6.24 4.45 13.54
CA ASP A 203 6.13 4.63 12.09
C ASP A 203 4.69 4.48 11.54
N SER A 204 3.68 4.37 12.41
CA SER A 204 2.28 4.18 12.01
C SER A 204 1.71 5.32 11.16
N ALA A 205 2.20 6.55 11.33
CA ALA A 205 1.77 7.72 10.57
C ALA A 205 2.61 8.00 9.30
N ALA A 206 3.58 7.13 8.96
CA ALA A 206 4.46 7.36 7.82
C ALA A 206 3.75 7.06 6.49
N SER A 207 3.62 8.06 5.61
CA SER A 207 3.20 7.86 4.22
C SER A 207 4.36 7.32 3.37
N PHE A 208 4.06 6.35 2.51
CA PHE A 208 5.02 5.64 1.66
C PHE A 208 4.75 5.74 0.15
N CYS A 209 3.65 6.40 -0.24
CA CYS A 209 3.24 6.68 -1.61
C CYS A 209 2.42 7.98 -1.67
N ASP A 210 2.28 8.57 -2.86
CA ASP A 210 1.40 9.73 -3.02
C ASP A 210 -0.05 9.30 -2.73
N GLU A 211 -0.71 10.02 -1.82
CA GLU A 211 -2.14 9.84 -1.54
C GLU A 211 -2.93 10.09 -2.82
N VAL A 212 -3.80 9.14 -3.16
CA VAL A 212 -4.78 9.33 -4.23
C VAL A 212 -5.86 10.25 -3.67
N THR A 213 -5.62 11.57 -3.75
CA THR A 213 -6.67 12.53 -3.40
C THR A 213 -7.66 12.62 -4.56
N ASP A 214 -8.93 12.96 -4.27
CA ASP A 214 -9.97 13.11 -5.28
C ASP A 214 -9.55 14.12 -6.38
N GLU A 215 -8.73 15.10 -6.02
CA GLU A 215 -8.13 16.08 -6.94
C GLU A 215 -7.10 15.45 -7.90
N ALA A 216 -6.27 14.52 -7.41
CA ALA A 216 -5.28 13.82 -8.23
C ALA A 216 -5.95 12.86 -9.24
N ILE A 217 -7.09 12.25 -8.85
CA ILE A 217 -7.93 11.46 -9.77
C ILE A 217 -8.52 12.37 -10.86
N ALA A 218 -9.05 13.55 -10.48
CA ALA A 218 -9.61 14.49 -11.44
C ALA A 218 -8.55 14.99 -12.44
N GLU A 219 -7.32 15.24 -11.98
CA GLU A 219 -6.20 15.69 -12.82
C GLU A 219 -5.69 14.60 -13.79
N ASP A 220 -5.65 13.33 -13.36
CA ASP A 220 -5.32 12.17 -14.20
C ASP A 220 -6.41 11.87 -15.26
N VAL A 221 -7.69 12.05 -14.93
CA VAL A 221 -8.79 11.93 -15.90
C VAL A 221 -8.73 13.06 -16.94
N LEU A 222 -8.47 14.30 -16.52
CA LEU A 222 -8.34 15.46 -17.41
C LEU A 222 -7.12 15.35 -18.35
N SER A 223 -5.99 14.83 -17.86
CA SER A 223 -4.78 14.63 -18.67
C SER A 223 -4.95 13.49 -19.69
N ARG A 224 -5.70 12.43 -19.37
CA ARG A 224 -6.06 11.37 -20.34
C ARG A 224 -7.02 11.84 -21.44
N GLN A 225 -7.83 12.85 -21.14
CA GLN A 225 -8.81 13.40 -22.08
C GLN A 225 -8.18 14.42 -23.05
N THR A 226 -7.17 15.17 -22.59
CA THR A 226 -6.40 16.10 -23.42
C THR A 226 -5.41 15.38 -24.35
N ALA A 227 -4.82 14.25 -23.92
CA ALA A 227 -3.94 13.44 -24.77
C ALA A 227 -4.65 12.73 -25.95
N LYS A 228 -5.98 12.64 -25.93
CA LYS A 228 -6.79 12.08 -27.04
C LYS A 228 -7.23 13.12 -28.10
N LEU A 229 -6.94 14.41 -27.89
CA LEU A 229 -7.38 15.49 -28.78
C LEU A 229 -6.24 16.15 -29.57
N CYS A 230 -4.99 15.75 -29.35
CA CYS A 230 -3.83 16.24 -30.09
C CYS A 230 -3.35 15.23 -31.16
N ASP A 231 -4.27 14.82 -32.03
CA ASP A 231 -3.95 14.30 -33.37
C ASP A 231 -4.98 14.81 -34.38
N SER A 232 -4.86 16.09 -34.75
CA SER A 232 -5.27 16.66 -36.05
C SER A 232 -4.95 18.15 -36.04
N GLY A 233 -4.18 18.60 -37.04
CA GLY A 233 -3.56 19.91 -37.07
C GLY A 233 -4.39 21.07 -37.64
N ASP A 234 -3.71 22.22 -37.59
CA ASP A 234 -3.81 23.43 -38.40
C ASP A 234 -4.80 24.55 -37.99
N GLY A 235 -4.24 25.77 -37.91
CA GLY A 235 -4.90 26.98 -38.43
C GLY A 235 -5.42 28.05 -37.47
N SER A 236 -4.55 29.04 -37.19
CA SER A 236 -4.84 30.49 -37.12
C SER A 236 -5.68 31.11 -35.97
N SER A 237 -5.00 32.02 -35.26
CA SER A 237 -5.40 33.29 -34.62
C SER A 237 -6.89 33.67 -34.53
N ASN A 238 -7.36 33.95 -33.31
CA ASN A 238 -7.55 35.32 -32.82
C ASN A 238 -7.86 35.35 -31.31
N SER A 239 -7.36 36.41 -30.68
CA SER A 239 -7.66 36.86 -29.33
C SER A 239 -9.11 37.29 -29.17
N ASP A 240 -9.78 36.83 -28.13
CA ASP A 240 -10.79 37.61 -27.40
C ASP A 240 -10.79 37.16 -25.94
N GLU A 241 -10.50 38.11 -25.05
CA GLU A 241 -10.75 37.97 -23.62
C GLU A 241 -12.26 37.80 -23.40
N ILE A 242 -12.68 36.62 -22.95
CA ILE A 242 -14.00 36.43 -22.36
C ILE A 242 -13.80 35.97 -20.93
N ASP A 243 -14.10 36.90 -20.01
CA ASP A 243 -14.45 36.67 -18.62
C ASP A 243 -15.42 35.49 -18.51
N SER A 244 -14.97 34.39 -17.90
CA SER A 244 -15.84 33.27 -17.55
C SER A 244 -15.46 32.79 -16.17
N GLY A 245 -16.28 33.21 -15.20
CA GLY A 245 -16.19 32.86 -13.81
C GLY A 245 -16.03 31.35 -13.58
N THR A 246 -15.31 31.07 -12.51
CA THR A 246 -15.15 29.78 -11.86
C THR A 246 -16.51 29.10 -11.68
N LEU A 247 -16.90 28.23 -12.61
CA LEU A 247 -17.96 27.25 -12.37
C LEU A 247 -17.33 26.09 -11.59
N THR A 248 -17.36 26.19 -10.27
CA THR A 248 -17.26 25.01 -9.40
C THR A 248 -18.36 24.04 -9.82
N PRO A 249 -18.09 22.76 -10.14
CA PRO A 249 -19.15 21.79 -10.32
C PRO A 249 -19.88 21.64 -8.99
N THR A 250 -21.15 22.04 -8.93
CA THR A 250 -21.98 21.82 -7.75
C THR A 250 -22.03 20.31 -7.48
N THR A 251 -21.45 19.87 -6.37
CA THR A 251 -21.49 18.47 -5.96
C THR A 251 -22.93 18.08 -5.64
N MET A 252 -23.56 17.35 -6.55
CA MET A 252 -24.92 16.84 -6.37
C MET A 252 -24.90 15.70 -5.34
N SER A 253 -25.73 15.80 -4.30
CA SER A 253 -25.82 14.75 -3.28
C SER A 253 -26.43 13.46 -3.85
N THR A 254 -26.06 12.31 -3.29
CA THR A 254 -26.62 11.00 -3.67
C THR A 254 -28.16 10.99 -3.61
N GLN A 255 -28.74 11.68 -2.62
CA GLN A 255 -30.19 11.78 -2.48
C GLN A 255 -30.81 12.56 -3.64
N SER A 256 -30.18 13.66 -4.06
CA SER A 256 -30.62 14.45 -5.21
C SER A 256 -30.49 13.69 -6.52
N ALA A 257 -29.45 12.84 -6.64
CA ALA A 257 -29.26 11.97 -7.79
C ALA A 257 -30.38 10.92 -7.90
N LEU A 258 -30.70 10.23 -6.79
CA LEU A 258 -31.80 9.25 -6.76
C LEU A 258 -33.15 9.88 -7.09
N SER A 259 -33.48 11.02 -6.48
CA SER A 259 -34.73 11.73 -6.79
C SER A 259 -34.83 12.22 -8.24
N SER A 260 -33.70 12.53 -8.88
CA SER A 260 -33.66 12.89 -10.30
C SER A 260 -33.90 11.69 -11.20
N ILE A 261 -33.38 10.51 -10.83
CA ILE A 261 -33.61 9.25 -11.54
C ILE A 261 -35.09 8.85 -11.44
N ASP A 262 -35.68 8.92 -10.24
CA ASP A 262 -37.10 8.63 -10.04
C ASP A 262 -38.00 9.56 -10.87
N SER A 263 -37.69 10.87 -10.87
CA SER A 263 -38.41 11.86 -11.68
C SER A 263 -38.34 11.57 -13.18
N LEU A 264 -37.20 11.05 -13.66
CA LEU A 264 -37.02 10.65 -15.05
C LEU A 264 -37.81 9.39 -15.39
N ILE A 265 -37.82 8.39 -14.50
CA ILE A 265 -38.61 7.17 -14.65
C ILE A 265 -40.10 7.53 -14.77
N ASP A 266 -40.61 8.38 -13.86
CA ASP A 266 -42.00 8.84 -13.88
C ASP A 266 -42.36 9.59 -15.17
N PHE A 267 -41.47 10.47 -15.64
CA PHE A 267 -41.64 11.17 -16.91
C PHE A 267 -41.75 10.20 -18.09
N MET A 268 -40.95 9.14 -18.08
CA MET A 268 -40.89 8.17 -19.18
C MET A 268 -42.14 7.30 -19.24
N HIS A 269 -42.67 6.90 -18.08
CA HIS A 269 -43.98 6.26 -18.00
C HIS A 269 -45.09 7.19 -18.48
N ALA A 270 -45.07 8.47 -18.08
CA ALA A 270 -46.06 9.46 -18.49
C ALA A 270 -46.05 9.76 -20.01
N LYS A 271 -44.90 9.61 -20.67
CA LYS A 271 -44.74 9.82 -22.13
C LYS A 271 -44.85 8.54 -22.96
N GLY A 272 -45.07 7.38 -22.34
CA GLY A 272 -45.21 6.11 -23.04
C GLY A 272 -43.95 5.69 -23.80
N LEU A 273 -42.78 6.06 -23.29
CA LEU A 273 -41.50 5.68 -23.90
C LEU A 273 -41.25 4.17 -23.74
N PRO A 274 -40.42 3.55 -24.61
CA PRO A 274 -40.12 2.13 -24.53
C PRO A 274 -39.64 1.71 -23.13
N PRO A 275 -40.17 0.60 -22.56
CA PRO A 275 -39.92 0.20 -21.18
C PRO A 275 -38.45 -0.12 -20.89
N VAL A 276 -37.67 -0.46 -21.94
CA VAL A 276 -36.22 -0.71 -21.85
C VAL A 276 -35.48 0.48 -21.25
N PHE A 277 -35.90 1.70 -21.56
CA PHE A 277 -35.22 2.88 -21.04
C PHE A 277 -35.50 3.12 -19.55
N ALA A 278 -36.72 2.83 -19.08
CA ALA A 278 -37.05 2.88 -17.65
C ALA A 278 -36.26 1.80 -16.89
N GLN A 279 -36.17 0.58 -17.45
CA GLN A 279 -35.38 -0.52 -16.88
C GLN A 279 -33.88 -0.18 -16.76
N GLN A 280 -33.33 0.57 -17.71
CA GLN A 280 -31.94 1.07 -17.64
C GLN A 280 -31.76 2.08 -16.50
N LEU A 281 -32.72 3.00 -16.31
CA LEU A 281 -32.69 3.95 -15.21
C LEU A 281 -32.90 3.29 -13.84
N GLU A 282 -33.76 2.27 -13.74
CA GLU A 282 -33.92 1.47 -12.52
C GLU A 282 -32.64 0.68 -12.17
N SER A 283 -31.94 0.18 -13.20
CA SER A 283 -30.62 -0.44 -13.03
C SER A 283 -29.61 0.57 -12.49
N MET A 284 -29.60 1.79 -13.04
CA MET A 284 -28.76 2.89 -12.55
C MET A 284 -29.12 3.31 -11.12
N HIS A 285 -30.41 3.43 -10.80
CA HIS A 285 -30.91 3.68 -9.46
C HIS A 285 -30.37 2.63 -8.47
N THR A 286 -30.44 1.35 -8.84
CA THR A 286 -29.92 0.23 -8.02
C THR A 286 -28.42 0.34 -7.76
N VAL A 287 -27.63 0.74 -8.77
CA VAL A 287 -26.18 0.96 -8.61
C VAL A 287 -25.91 2.12 -7.65
N VAL A 288 -26.63 3.24 -7.77
CA VAL A 288 -26.46 4.41 -6.89
C VAL A 288 -26.86 4.07 -5.45
N VAL A 289 -27.89 3.24 -5.24
CA VAL A 289 -28.25 2.71 -3.90
C VAL A 289 -27.16 1.80 -3.33
N LYS A 290 -26.54 0.95 -4.17
CA LYS A 290 -25.43 0.08 -3.73
C LYS A 290 -24.21 0.86 -3.24
N LEU A 291 -23.95 2.05 -3.78
CA LEU A 291 -22.89 2.95 -3.29
C LEU A 291 -23.13 3.44 -1.84
N LYS A 292 -24.39 3.41 -1.36
CA LYS A 292 -24.78 3.78 0.02
C LYS A 292 -24.77 2.59 0.99
N LEU A 293 -24.75 1.36 0.48
CA LEU A 293 -24.76 0.17 1.34
C LEU A 293 -23.31 -0.14 1.78
N PRO A 294 -23.05 -0.29 3.09
CA PRO A 294 -21.74 -0.76 3.55
C PRO A 294 -21.57 -2.23 3.15
N GLN A 295 -21.01 -2.48 1.97
CA GLN A 295 -20.48 -3.80 1.64
C GLN A 295 -19.19 -3.99 2.42
N LYS A 296 -19.31 -4.43 3.67
CA LYS A 296 -18.16 -4.89 4.46
C LYS A 296 -17.75 -6.24 3.86
N GLN A 297 -16.83 -6.21 2.92
CA GLN A 297 -16.27 -7.42 2.32
C GLN A 297 -15.43 -8.15 3.37
N VAL A 298 -15.79 -9.41 3.68
CA VAL A 298 -15.18 -10.16 4.79
C VAL A 298 -14.14 -11.16 4.27
N GLN A 299 -14.29 -11.69 3.06
CA GLN A 299 -13.35 -12.66 2.48
C GLN A 299 -13.02 -12.37 1.01
N ILE A 300 -11.82 -12.75 0.57
CA ILE A 300 -11.33 -12.53 -0.80
C ILE A 300 -12.12 -13.35 -1.85
N SER A 301 -12.66 -14.49 -1.43
CA SER A 301 -13.54 -15.35 -2.24
C SER A 301 -14.80 -14.62 -2.69
N ASP A 302 -15.28 -13.64 -1.93
CA ASP A 302 -16.46 -12.85 -2.29
C ASP A 302 -16.18 -11.91 -3.48
N TYR A 303 -14.90 -11.57 -3.71
CA TYR A 303 -14.48 -10.73 -4.84
C TYR A 303 -14.26 -11.55 -6.12
N PHE A 304 -13.45 -12.60 -6.02
CA PHE A 304 -13.05 -13.41 -7.18
C PHE A 304 -14.03 -14.53 -7.53
N GLY A 305 -15.01 -14.80 -6.66
CA GLY A 305 -16.00 -15.87 -6.84
C GLY A 305 -17.26 -15.45 -7.60
N ALA A 306 -17.44 -14.18 -7.95
CA ALA A 306 -18.57 -13.76 -8.78
C ALA A 306 -18.38 -14.31 -10.22
N PRO A 307 -19.34 -15.09 -10.75
CA PRO A 307 -19.27 -15.50 -12.15
C PRO A 307 -19.31 -14.23 -13.03
N ASN A 308 -18.35 -14.11 -13.95
CA ASN A 308 -18.37 -13.08 -14.98
C ASN A 308 -19.75 -13.09 -15.67
N PRO A 309 -20.44 -11.94 -15.78
CA PRO A 309 -21.67 -11.85 -16.55
C PRO A 309 -21.45 -12.11 -18.05
#